data_AF-A0A8J6NEW4-F1
#
_entry.id   AF-A0A8J6NEW4-F1
#
_cell.length_a   1.000
_cell.length_b   1.000
_cell.length_c   1.000
_cell.angle_alpha   90.00
_cell.angle_beta   90.00
_cell.angle_gamma   90.00
#
_symmetry.space_group_name_H-M   'P 1'
#
loop_
_entity.id
_entity.type
_entity.pdbx_description
1 polymer ?
#
loop_
_entity_poly.entity_id
_entity_poly.type
_entity_poly.pdbx_seq_one_letter_code
_entity_poly.pdbx_strand_id
1 'polypeptide(L)'
;MATINTSFPDFFAGAALVLSNSREQPEIAASLDVFGYDAVVIQTGQALLDTARGLYDAQIKEYGEQHAATQTFLEASAQADKAYAAHRRLARIAFKSDPQRGTDLHLNDRKPRAFNPWYEQARHFYSALLADTAAQTQLARYKITPEKIQSAQALVEETFALNSAQEAGKGESQDATQQRNTAIKALDEWLGDFRVVARIALADTPQLLEALFPGG
;
A
#
# COMPACT_ATOMS: atom_id res chain seq x y z
N MET A 1 10.18 12.60 18.20
CA MET A 1 10.79 12.58 16.86
C MET A 1 11.42 13.94 16.66
N ALA A 2 12.73 14.01 16.39
CA ALA A 2 13.30 15.25 15.85
C ALA A 2 12.58 15.51 14.53
N THR A 3 11.98 16.69 14.39
CA THR A 3 11.19 17.03 13.22
C THR A 3 12.17 17.35 12.09
N ILE A 4 12.30 16.47 11.11
CA ILE A 4 12.98 16.81 9.85
C ILE A 4 12.17 17.96 9.24
N ASN A 5 12.71 19.18 9.28
CA ASN A 5 12.01 20.40 8.89
C ASN A 5 12.05 20.66 7.37
N THR A 6 12.50 19.65 6.61
CA THR A 6 12.67 19.64 5.16
C THR A 6 11.99 18.40 4.55
N SER A 7 11.76 18.40 3.23
CA SER A 7 11.20 17.23 2.58
C SER A 7 12.18 16.05 2.63
N PHE A 8 11.69 14.80 2.59
CA PHE A 8 12.59 13.63 2.54
C PHE A 8 13.54 13.67 1.33
N PRO A 9 13.12 14.07 0.11
CA PRO A 9 14.04 14.30 -1.00
C PRO A 9 15.18 15.28 -0.67
N ASP A 10 14.87 16.42 -0.04
CA ASP A 10 15.88 17.42 0.33
C ASP A 10 16.80 16.90 1.44
N PHE A 11 16.25 16.18 2.43
CA PHE A 11 17.01 15.53 3.48
C PHE A 11 18.03 14.54 2.91
N PHE A 12 17.62 13.67 1.98
CA PHE A 12 18.53 12.73 1.31
C PHE A 12 19.58 13.44 0.46
N ALA A 13 19.21 14.50 -0.25
CA ALA A 13 20.15 15.28 -1.04
C ALA A 13 21.23 15.95 -0.16
N GLY A 14 20.81 16.54 0.97
CA GLY A 14 21.72 17.12 1.94
C GLY A 14 22.64 16.08 2.59
N ALA A 15 22.09 14.92 2.99
CA ALA A 15 22.88 13.81 3.54
C ALA A 15 23.93 13.30 2.54
N ALA A 16 23.54 13.11 1.28
CA ALA A 16 24.44 12.67 0.21
C ALA A 16 25.59 13.65 0.00
N LEU A 17 25.28 14.95 -0.02
CA LEU A 17 26.26 16.00 -0.22
C LEU A 17 27.29 16.05 0.91
N VAL A 18 26.83 16.04 2.16
CA VAL A 18 27.68 16.04 3.35
C VAL A 18 28.60 14.83 3.37
N LEU A 19 28.07 13.63 3.10
CA LEU A 19 28.85 12.40 3.04
C LEU A 19 29.87 12.41 1.88
N SER A 20 29.50 12.97 0.72
CA SER A 20 30.43 13.14 -0.41
C SER A 20 31.58 14.04 -0.02
N ASN A 21 31.29 15.24 0.50
CA ASN A 21 32.29 16.22 0.92
C ASN A 21 33.23 15.65 1.99
N SER A 22 32.70 14.87 2.93
CA SER A 22 33.49 14.22 3.99
C SER A 22 34.54 13.24 3.44
N ARG A 23 34.29 12.62 2.27
CA ARG A 23 35.20 11.66 1.64
C ARG A 23 36.13 12.31 0.63
N GLU A 24 35.60 13.25 -0.15
CA GLU A 24 36.26 13.77 -1.34
C GLU A 24 37.18 14.96 -1.05
N GLN A 25 37.03 15.61 0.11
CA GLN A 25 37.88 16.73 0.52
C GLN A 25 38.91 16.26 1.57
N PRO A 26 40.21 16.12 1.20
CA PRO A 26 41.21 15.50 2.07
C PRO A 26 41.42 16.24 3.41
N GLU A 27 41.33 17.57 3.41
CA GLU A 27 41.48 18.37 4.64
C GLU A 27 40.31 18.15 5.61
N ILE A 28 39.09 17.99 5.10
CA ILE A 28 37.91 17.66 5.91
C ILE A 28 38.04 16.23 6.44
N ALA A 29 38.38 15.26 5.58
CA ALA A 29 38.55 13.87 5.97
C ALA A 29 39.60 13.71 7.07
N ALA A 30 40.76 14.37 6.93
CA ALA A 30 41.82 14.36 7.93
C ALA A 30 41.35 14.96 9.27
N SER A 31 40.57 16.05 9.23
CA SER A 31 40.05 16.69 10.44
C SER A 31 39.02 15.81 11.16
N LEU A 32 38.15 15.12 10.42
CA LEU A 32 37.15 14.20 10.95
C LEU A 32 37.77 12.93 11.55
N ASP A 33 38.82 12.40 10.94
CA ASP A 33 39.55 11.20 11.39
C ASP A 33 40.13 11.38 12.79
N VAL A 34 40.64 12.59 13.12
CA VAL A 34 41.14 12.93 14.47
C VAL A 34 40.07 12.74 15.55
N PHE A 35 38.79 12.84 15.20
CA PHE A 35 37.65 12.66 16.10
C PHE A 35 36.94 11.32 15.90
N GLY A 36 37.56 10.37 15.20
CA GLY A 36 37.05 9.01 15.02
C GLY A 36 36.02 8.85 13.90
N TYR A 37 35.88 9.84 13.01
CA TYR A 37 35.07 9.73 11.80
C TYR A 37 35.97 9.41 10.60
N ASP A 38 36.60 8.24 10.67
CA ASP A 38 37.43 7.69 9.60
C ASP A 38 36.58 7.26 8.38
N ALA A 39 37.26 6.79 7.33
CA ALA A 39 36.57 6.32 6.12
C ALA A 39 35.55 5.19 6.38
N VAL A 40 35.77 4.34 7.40
CA VAL A 40 34.87 3.24 7.76
C VAL A 40 33.59 3.78 8.42
N VAL A 41 33.73 4.74 9.31
CA VAL A 41 32.59 5.40 9.97
C VAL A 41 31.78 6.21 8.96
N ILE A 42 32.44 6.93 8.05
CA ILE A 42 31.73 7.63 6.95
C ILE A 42 31.01 6.65 6.03
N GLN A 43 31.59 5.49 5.75
CA GLN A 43 30.94 4.45 4.96
C GLN A 43 29.69 3.87 5.68
N THR A 44 29.67 3.86 7.01
CA THR A 44 28.48 3.50 7.79
C THR A 44 27.35 4.49 7.56
N GLY A 45 27.64 5.80 7.56
CA GLY A 45 26.67 6.84 7.20
C GLY A 45 26.13 6.68 5.77
N GLN A 46 26.99 6.33 4.81
CA GLN A 46 26.55 6.04 3.44
C GLN A 46 25.61 4.83 3.38
N ALA A 47 25.90 3.75 4.09
CA ALA A 47 25.03 2.57 4.13
C ALA A 47 23.65 2.90 4.74
N LEU A 48 23.60 3.75 5.76
CA LEU A 48 22.35 4.26 6.33
C LEU A 48 21.57 5.09 5.31
N LEU A 49 22.25 5.96 4.56
CA LEU A 49 21.63 6.76 3.49
C LEU A 49 21.02 5.88 2.41
N ASP A 50 21.79 4.91 1.89
CA ASP A 50 21.34 4.01 0.82
C ASP A 50 20.13 3.18 1.28
N THR A 51 20.16 2.69 2.52
CA THR A 51 19.05 1.94 3.13
C THR A 51 17.80 2.80 3.27
N ALA A 52 17.94 4.00 3.85
CA ALA A 52 16.81 4.91 4.04
C ALA A 52 16.19 5.36 2.71
N ARG A 53 17.03 5.61 1.70
CA ARG A 53 16.56 5.95 0.34
C ARG A 53 15.84 4.79 -0.32
N GLY A 54 16.41 3.58 -0.27
CA GLY A 54 15.78 2.39 -0.83
C GLY A 54 14.41 2.09 -0.21
N LEU A 55 14.28 2.22 1.12
CA LEU A 55 13.01 2.03 1.82
C LEU A 55 12.00 3.16 1.57
N TYR A 56 12.46 4.39 1.32
CA TYR A 56 11.60 5.48 0.88
C TYR A 56 11.02 5.21 -0.51
N ASP A 57 11.86 4.80 -1.47
CA ASP A 57 11.43 4.50 -2.84
C ASP A 57 10.50 3.26 -2.87
N ALA A 58 10.80 2.24 -2.06
CA ALA A 58 9.93 1.08 -1.88
C ALA A 58 8.55 1.50 -1.35
N GLN A 59 8.50 2.32 -0.30
CA GLN A 59 7.23 2.78 0.25
C GLN A 59 6.40 3.58 -0.76
N ILE A 60 7.01 4.39 -1.63
CA ILE A 60 6.28 5.07 -2.72
C ILE A 60 5.64 4.05 -3.67
N LYS A 61 6.38 3.00 -4.04
CA LYS A 61 5.90 1.92 -4.90
C LYS A 61 4.72 1.19 -4.27
N GLU A 62 4.84 0.79 -3.01
CA GLU A 62 3.77 0.08 -2.27
C GLU A 62 2.47 0.89 -2.23
N TYR A 63 2.55 2.20 -1.99
CA TYR A 63 1.38 3.07 -2.03
C TYR A 63 0.74 3.12 -3.42
N GLY A 64 1.54 3.16 -4.49
CA GLY A 64 1.05 3.10 -5.86
C GLY A 64 0.27 1.80 -6.14
N GLU A 65 0.81 0.66 -5.70
CA GLU A 65 0.20 -0.66 -5.84
C GLU A 65 -1.08 -0.77 -5.01
N GLN A 66 -1.08 -0.28 -3.76
CA GLN A 66 -2.26 -0.24 -2.89
C GLN A 66 -3.40 0.60 -3.49
N HIS A 67 -3.07 1.76 -4.08
CA HIS A 67 -4.05 2.62 -4.73
C HIS A 67 -4.68 1.94 -5.95
N ALA A 68 -3.86 1.32 -6.80
CA ALA A 68 -4.33 0.57 -7.95
C ALA A 68 -5.24 -0.59 -7.53
N ALA A 69 -4.81 -1.41 -6.57
CA ALA A 69 -5.60 -2.53 -6.04
C ALA A 69 -6.94 -2.08 -5.45
N THR A 70 -6.95 -0.94 -4.74
CA THR A 70 -8.18 -0.35 -4.20
C THR A 70 -9.14 0.08 -5.30
N GLN A 71 -8.64 0.73 -6.35
CA GLN A 71 -9.47 1.13 -7.48
C GLN A 71 -10.09 -0.08 -8.18
N THR A 72 -9.27 -1.08 -8.53
CA THR A 72 -9.71 -2.30 -9.20
C THR A 72 -10.77 -3.05 -8.38
N PHE A 73 -10.56 -3.18 -7.07
CA PHE A 73 -11.55 -3.77 -6.17
C PHE A 73 -12.88 -3.00 -6.17
N LEU A 74 -12.84 -1.66 -6.06
CA LEU A 74 -14.06 -0.84 -6.02
C LEU A 74 -14.87 -0.93 -7.32
N GLU A 75 -14.19 -0.95 -8.45
CA GLU A 75 -14.82 -1.11 -9.78
C GLU A 75 -15.49 -2.48 -9.91
N ALA A 76 -14.78 -3.57 -9.60
CA ALA A 76 -15.32 -4.92 -9.62
C ALA A 76 -16.51 -5.09 -8.64
N SER A 77 -16.37 -4.54 -7.43
CA SER A 77 -17.40 -4.59 -6.38
C SER A 77 -18.68 -3.86 -6.81
N ALA A 78 -18.55 -2.68 -7.43
CA ALA A 78 -19.70 -1.95 -7.97
C ALA A 78 -20.39 -2.73 -9.11
N GLN A 79 -19.62 -3.36 -9.99
CA GLN A 79 -20.16 -4.17 -11.08
C GLN A 79 -20.87 -5.42 -10.56
N ALA A 80 -20.27 -6.12 -9.60
CA ALA A 80 -20.82 -7.31 -8.97
C ALA A 80 -22.10 -6.98 -8.20
N ASP A 81 -22.11 -5.89 -7.42
CA ASP A 81 -23.32 -5.47 -6.68
C ASP A 81 -24.47 -5.11 -7.61
N LYS A 82 -24.17 -4.42 -8.72
CA LYS A 82 -25.18 -4.07 -9.73
C LYS A 82 -25.79 -5.33 -10.35
N ALA A 83 -24.97 -6.30 -10.75
CA ALA A 83 -25.43 -7.57 -11.32
C ALA A 83 -26.27 -8.36 -10.31
N TYR A 84 -25.76 -8.51 -9.08
CA TYR A 84 -26.45 -9.22 -8.00
C TYR A 84 -27.79 -8.56 -7.64
N ALA A 85 -27.83 -7.24 -7.48
CA ALA A 85 -29.05 -6.52 -7.16
C ALA A 85 -30.12 -6.68 -8.25
N ALA A 86 -29.72 -6.62 -9.54
CA ALA A 86 -30.63 -6.83 -10.66
C ALA A 86 -31.16 -8.27 -10.71
N HIS A 87 -30.27 -9.26 -10.65
CA HIS A 87 -30.64 -10.67 -10.72
C HIS A 87 -31.53 -11.07 -9.53
N ARG A 88 -31.20 -10.62 -8.32
CA ARG A 88 -31.99 -10.92 -7.12
C ARG A 88 -33.39 -10.30 -7.17
N ARG A 89 -33.53 -9.07 -7.70
CA ARG A 89 -34.86 -8.46 -7.90
C ARG A 89 -35.71 -9.22 -8.90
N LEU A 90 -35.11 -9.66 -10.01
CA LEU A 90 -35.81 -10.46 -11.02
C LEU A 90 -36.16 -11.87 -10.50
N ALA A 91 -35.27 -12.47 -9.70
CA ALA A 91 -35.54 -13.73 -9.01
C ALA A 91 -36.74 -13.63 -8.05
N ARG A 92 -36.87 -12.54 -7.29
CA ARG A 92 -38.07 -12.31 -6.44
C ARG A 92 -39.36 -12.30 -7.25
N ILE A 93 -39.34 -11.74 -8.45
CA ILE A 93 -40.50 -11.70 -9.34
C ILE A 93 -40.77 -13.10 -9.92
N ALA A 94 -39.72 -13.77 -10.40
CA ALA A 94 -39.81 -15.11 -10.99
C ALA A 94 -40.34 -16.15 -10.00
N PHE A 95 -39.92 -16.05 -8.74
CA PHE A 95 -40.21 -17.03 -7.69
C PHE A 95 -41.27 -16.56 -6.68
N LYS A 96 -42.08 -15.55 -7.02
CA LYS A 96 -43.08 -14.98 -6.12
C LYS A 96 -44.11 -16.00 -5.59
N SER A 97 -44.36 -17.07 -6.33
CA SER A 97 -45.27 -18.16 -5.98
C SER A 97 -44.56 -19.40 -5.43
N ASP A 98 -43.25 -19.31 -5.19
CA ASP A 98 -42.43 -20.39 -4.62
C ASP A 98 -41.67 -19.86 -3.38
N PRO A 99 -42.34 -19.81 -2.21
CA PRO A 99 -41.74 -19.30 -0.98
C PRO A 99 -40.53 -20.13 -0.52
N GLN A 100 -40.52 -21.43 -0.82
CA GLN A 100 -39.40 -22.32 -0.47
C GLN A 100 -38.16 -21.91 -1.25
N ARG A 101 -38.26 -21.79 -2.58
CA ARG A 101 -37.14 -21.32 -3.41
C ARG A 101 -36.71 -19.90 -3.03
N GLY A 102 -37.67 -19.04 -2.65
CA GLY A 102 -37.35 -17.70 -2.14
C GLY A 102 -36.53 -17.71 -0.85
N THR A 103 -36.78 -18.69 0.02
CA THR A 103 -36.03 -18.91 1.28
C THR A 103 -34.66 -19.50 0.95
N ASP A 104 -34.60 -20.55 0.14
CA ASP A 104 -33.35 -21.22 -0.24
C ASP A 104 -32.36 -20.28 -0.94
N LEU A 105 -32.87 -19.32 -1.73
CA LEU A 105 -32.07 -18.31 -2.43
C LEU A 105 -31.86 -17.01 -1.62
N HIS A 106 -32.33 -16.97 -0.36
CA HIS A 106 -32.21 -15.80 0.52
C HIS A 106 -32.76 -14.52 -0.12
N LEU A 107 -33.85 -14.62 -0.87
CA LEU A 107 -34.40 -13.49 -1.63
C LEU A 107 -35.06 -12.45 -0.72
N ASN A 108 -35.52 -12.83 0.46
CA ASN A 108 -36.24 -11.94 1.37
C ASN A 108 -35.33 -11.27 2.40
N ASP A 109 -34.10 -11.75 2.55
CA ASP A 109 -33.13 -11.19 3.48
C ASP A 109 -32.77 -9.73 3.16
N ARG A 110 -32.29 -9.01 4.18
CA ARG A 110 -31.67 -7.72 3.93
C ARG A 110 -30.36 -7.92 3.18
N LYS A 111 -30.11 -7.14 2.12
CA LYS A 111 -28.80 -7.11 1.45
C LYS A 111 -27.78 -6.48 2.40
N PRO A 112 -26.68 -7.15 2.76
CA PRO A 112 -25.67 -6.58 3.63
C PRO A 112 -25.01 -5.34 3.04
N ARG A 113 -24.49 -4.48 3.92
CA ARG A 113 -23.69 -3.29 3.54
C ARG A 113 -22.19 -3.56 3.57
N ALA A 114 -21.75 -4.42 4.48
CA ALA A 114 -20.35 -4.84 4.57
C ALA A 114 -20.03 -5.85 3.46
N PHE A 115 -18.79 -5.84 2.98
CA PHE A 115 -18.35 -6.65 1.84
C PHE A 115 -18.46 -8.15 2.11
N ASN A 116 -17.83 -8.69 3.16
CA ASN A 116 -17.81 -10.15 3.39
C ASN A 116 -19.21 -10.76 3.53
N PRO A 117 -20.14 -10.20 4.33
CA PRO A 117 -21.51 -10.73 4.38
C PRO A 117 -22.26 -10.59 3.06
N TRP A 118 -22.01 -9.51 2.30
CA TRP A 118 -22.58 -9.34 0.96
C TRP A 118 -22.07 -10.42 0.00
N TYR A 119 -20.77 -10.70 0.04
CA TYR A 119 -20.11 -11.71 -0.79
C TYR A 119 -20.70 -13.09 -0.52
N GLU A 120 -20.79 -13.51 0.74
CA GLU A 120 -21.36 -14.81 1.09
C GLU A 120 -22.81 -14.95 0.61
N GLN A 121 -23.61 -13.89 0.73
CA GLN A 121 -24.99 -13.92 0.25
C GLN A 121 -25.06 -14.00 -1.28
N ALA A 122 -24.24 -13.23 -2.00
CA ALA A 122 -24.22 -13.24 -3.47
C ALA A 122 -23.68 -14.57 -4.02
N ARG A 123 -22.61 -15.09 -3.41
CA ARG A 123 -22.02 -16.39 -3.73
C ARG A 123 -23.01 -17.52 -3.52
N HIS A 124 -23.69 -17.56 -2.37
CA HIS A 124 -24.75 -18.52 -2.08
C HIS A 124 -25.84 -18.47 -3.15
N PHE A 125 -26.38 -17.27 -3.42
CA PHE A 125 -27.43 -17.05 -4.42
C PHE A 125 -27.06 -17.62 -5.79
N TYR A 126 -25.85 -17.32 -6.30
CA TYR A 126 -25.43 -17.83 -7.60
C TYR A 126 -25.14 -19.34 -7.59
N SER A 127 -24.52 -19.87 -6.54
CA SER A 127 -24.26 -21.31 -6.43
C SER A 127 -25.55 -22.14 -6.42
N ALA A 128 -26.56 -21.67 -5.66
CA ALA A 128 -27.86 -22.33 -5.56
C ALA A 128 -28.62 -22.26 -6.90
N LEU A 129 -28.55 -21.13 -7.61
CA LEU A 129 -29.13 -21.03 -8.96
C LEU A 129 -28.47 -21.98 -9.95
N LEU A 130 -27.15 -22.15 -9.91
CA LEU A 130 -26.44 -23.06 -10.81
C LEU A 130 -26.74 -24.53 -10.53
N ALA A 131 -27.10 -24.86 -9.29
CA ALA A 131 -27.56 -26.19 -8.90
C ALA A 131 -29.04 -26.47 -9.24
N ASP A 132 -29.87 -25.44 -9.48
CA ASP A 132 -31.31 -25.58 -9.77
C ASP A 132 -31.63 -25.25 -11.24
N THR A 133 -31.68 -26.28 -12.09
CA THR A 133 -32.02 -26.14 -13.52
C THR A 133 -33.45 -25.60 -13.74
N ALA A 134 -34.38 -25.88 -12.82
CA ALA A 134 -35.74 -25.36 -12.91
C ALA A 134 -35.77 -23.85 -12.63
N ALA A 135 -35.01 -23.38 -11.63
CA ALA A 135 -34.80 -21.96 -11.37
C ALA A 135 -34.16 -21.25 -12.55
N GLN A 136 -33.13 -21.84 -13.17
CA GLN A 136 -32.47 -21.29 -14.37
C GLN A 136 -33.48 -21.13 -15.52
N THR A 137 -34.32 -22.14 -15.75
CA THR A 137 -35.35 -22.10 -16.79
C THR A 137 -36.37 -20.98 -16.57
N GLN A 138 -36.79 -20.76 -15.32
CA GLN A 138 -37.70 -19.67 -14.97
C GLN A 138 -37.06 -18.29 -15.15
N LEU A 139 -35.79 -18.14 -14.74
CA LEU A 139 -35.01 -16.91 -14.86
C LEU A 139 -34.66 -16.55 -16.31
N ALA A 140 -34.55 -17.54 -17.20
CA ALA A 140 -34.32 -17.32 -18.63
C ALA A 140 -35.41 -16.44 -19.29
N ARG A 141 -36.65 -16.47 -18.76
CA ARG A 141 -37.73 -15.57 -19.21
C ARG A 141 -37.39 -14.09 -19.02
N TYR A 142 -36.57 -13.77 -18.01
CA TYR A 142 -36.06 -12.43 -17.72
C TYR A 142 -34.67 -12.19 -18.32
N LYS A 143 -34.27 -13.02 -19.29
CA LYS A 143 -32.94 -12.96 -19.94
C LYS A 143 -31.78 -13.13 -18.98
N ILE A 144 -31.99 -13.78 -17.83
CA ILE A 144 -30.94 -14.26 -16.93
C ILE A 144 -30.70 -15.73 -17.31
N THR A 145 -29.77 -15.95 -18.23
CA THR A 145 -29.43 -17.29 -18.74
C THR A 145 -28.40 -17.96 -17.83
N PRO A 146 -28.20 -19.29 -17.93
CA PRO A 146 -27.14 -19.99 -17.18
C PRO A 146 -25.77 -19.33 -17.36
N GLU A 147 -25.45 -18.88 -18.57
CA GLU A 147 -24.18 -18.21 -18.87
C GLU A 147 -24.05 -16.89 -18.08
N LYS A 148 -25.12 -16.10 -17.98
CA LYS A 148 -25.11 -14.87 -17.18
C LYS A 148 -25.01 -15.14 -15.68
N ILE A 149 -25.58 -16.24 -15.21
CA ILE A 149 -25.45 -16.67 -13.81
C ILE A 149 -24.00 -17.06 -13.53
N GLN A 150 -23.38 -17.84 -14.41
CA GLN A 150 -21.96 -18.21 -14.33
C GLN A 150 -21.03 -16.99 -14.39
N SER A 151 -21.23 -16.08 -15.35
CA SER A 151 -20.42 -14.85 -15.44
C SER A 151 -20.57 -13.98 -14.19
N ALA A 152 -21.77 -13.87 -13.63
CA ALA A 152 -21.98 -13.10 -12.40
C ALA A 152 -21.36 -13.79 -11.18
N GLN A 153 -21.39 -15.12 -11.10
CA GLN A 153 -20.67 -15.87 -10.06
C GLN A 153 -19.17 -15.63 -10.17
N ALA A 154 -18.59 -15.76 -11.37
CA ALA A 154 -17.17 -15.54 -11.60
C ALA A 154 -16.75 -14.12 -11.17
N LEU A 155 -17.56 -13.11 -11.49
CA LEU A 155 -17.33 -11.73 -11.05
C LEU A 155 -17.38 -11.57 -9.52
N VAL A 156 -18.29 -12.27 -8.83
CA VAL A 156 -18.36 -12.25 -7.35
C VAL A 156 -17.11 -12.88 -6.73
N GLU A 157 -16.64 -14.01 -7.26
CA GLU A 157 -15.42 -14.69 -6.80
C GLU A 157 -14.15 -13.85 -7.10
N GLU A 158 -14.08 -13.23 -8.29
CA GLU A 158 -13.01 -12.31 -8.66
C GLU A 158 -12.96 -11.09 -7.72
N THR A 159 -14.13 -10.53 -7.39
CA THR A 159 -14.22 -9.39 -6.45
C THR A 159 -13.67 -9.77 -5.08
N PHE A 160 -13.90 -11.00 -4.61
CA PHE A 160 -13.34 -11.49 -3.35
C PHE A 160 -11.81 -11.60 -3.41
N ALA A 161 -11.26 -12.16 -4.50
CA ALA A 161 -9.82 -12.21 -4.70
C ALA A 161 -9.18 -10.81 -4.71
N LEU A 162 -9.82 -9.84 -5.37
CA LEU A 162 -9.38 -8.44 -5.38
C LEU A 162 -9.45 -7.79 -4.00
N ASN A 163 -10.49 -8.08 -3.21
CA ASN A 163 -10.56 -7.63 -1.81
C ASN A 163 -9.40 -8.19 -0.99
N SER A 164 -9.08 -9.47 -1.14
CA SER A 164 -7.94 -10.10 -0.45
C SER A 164 -6.61 -9.45 -0.82
N ALA A 165 -6.38 -9.17 -2.11
CA ALA A 165 -5.19 -8.46 -2.57
C ALA A 165 -5.12 -7.03 -2.01
N GLN A 166 -6.25 -6.33 -1.96
CA GLN A 166 -6.33 -4.98 -1.39
C GLN A 166 -5.99 -4.96 0.12
N GLU A 167 -6.50 -5.92 0.89
CA GLU A 167 -6.18 -6.02 2.32
C GLU A 167 -4.71 -6.39 2.55
N ALA A 168 -4.13 -7.26 1.71
CA ALA A 168 -2.70 -7.56 1.76
C ALA A 168 -1.85 -6.31 1.50
N GLY A 169 -2.16 -5.56 0.44
CA GLY A 169 -1.44 -4.32 0.08
C GLY A 169 -1.52 -3.23 1.16
N LYS A 170 -2.59 -3.19 1.96
CA LYS A 170 -2.65 -2.30 3.15
C LYS A 170 -1.61 -2.68 4.19
N GLY A 171 -1.42 -3.96 4.44
CA GLY A 171 -0.40 -4.46 5.38
C GLY A 171 1.00 -4.15 4.90
N GLU A 172 1.29 -4.41 3.63
CA GLU A 172 2.58 -4.11 2.99
C GLU A 172 2.91 -2.61 3.04
N SER A 173 1.93 -1.74 2.76
CA SER A 173 2.10 -0.28 2.86
C SER A 173 2.38 0.20 4.29
N GLN A 174 1.78 -0.44 5.30
CA GLN A 174 2.03 -0.13 6.71
C GLN A 174 3.43 -0.55 7.14
N ASP A 175 3.85 -1.76 6.77
CA ASP A 175 5.18 -2.28 7.05
C ASP A 175 6.27 -1.43 6.37
N ALA A 176 6.10 -1.12 5.07
CA ALA A 176 7.01 -0.23 4.34
C ALA A 176 7.12 1.16 4.99
N THR A 177 6.02 1.70 5.51
CA THR A 177 6.01 2.96 6.27
C THR A 177 6.84 2.86 7.56
N GLN A 178 6.69 1.77 8.31
CA GLN A 178 7.43 1.54 9.55
C GLN A 178 8.93 1.36 9.29
N GLN A 179 9.29 0.55 8.30
CA GLN A 179 10.69 0.31 7.91
C GLN A 179 11.35 1.61 7.45
N ARG A 180 10.71 2.36 6.56
CA ARG A 180 11.19 3.67 6.10
C ARG A 180 11.41 4.62 7.28
N ASN A 181 10.43 4.78 8.16
CA ASN A 181 10.53 5.70 9.29
C ASN A 181 11.68 5.31 10.23
N THR A 182 11.90 4.01 10.43
CA THR A 182 13.01 3.49 11.24
C THR A 182 14.36 3.81 10.60
N ALA A 183 14.51 3.59 9.30
CA ALA A 183 15.75 3.86 8.59
C ALA A 183 16.07 5.36 8.48
N ILE A 184 15.07 6.20 8.19
CA ILE A 184 15.23 7.67 8.18
C ILE A 184 15.65 8.17 9.56
N LYS A 185 15.05 7.65 10.62
CA LYS A 185 15.43 8.01 11.99
C LYS A 185 16.88 7.62 12.29
N ALA A 186 17.31 6.42 11.91
CA ALA A 186 18.69 5.98 12.12
C ALA A 186 19.69 6.88 11.38
N LEU A 187 19.37 7.27 10.15
CA LEU A 187 20.20 8.21 9.38
C LEU A 187 20.21 9.61 10.02
N ASP A 188 19.08 10.12 10.46
CA ASP A 188 18.97 11.44 11.10
C ASP A 188 19.76 11.51 12.42
N GLU A 189 19.65 10.48 13.26
CA GLU A 189 20.42 10.37 14.50
C GLU A 189 21.94 10.33 14.20
N TRP A 190 22.36 9.51 13.23
CA TRP A 190 23.78 9.44 12.83
C TRP A 190 24.29 10.77 12.27
N LEU A 191 23.50 11.45 11.42
CA LEU A 191 23.86 12.77 10.88
C LEU A 191 23.87 13.86 11.95
N GLY A 192 23.06 13.72 13.00
CA GLY A 192 23.05 14.60 14.16
C GLY A 192 24.38 14.55 14.90
N ASP A 193 24.83 13.35 15.25
CA ASP A 193 26.11 13.12 15.92
C ASP A 193 27.29 13.54 15.03
N PHE A 194 27.25 13.15 13.75
CA PHE A 194 28.24 13.56 12.75
C PHE A 194 28.37 15.08 12.68
N ARG A 195 27.25 15.82 12.63
CA ARG A 195 27.26 17.29 12.52
C ARG A 195 27.85 17.95 13.76
N VAL A 196 27.62 17.40 14.95
CA VAL A 196 28.24 17.90 16.19
C VAL A 196 29.76 17.71 16.11
N VAL A 197 30.23 16.52 15.75
CA VAL A 197 31.67 16.24 15.66
C VAL A 197 32.34 17.05 14.56
N ALA A 198 31.73 17.17 13.39
CA ALA A 198 32.26 17.98 12.30
C ALA A 198 32.43 19.46 12.67
N ARG A 199 31.50 20.03 13.45
CA ARG A 199 31.62 21.40 13.96
C ARG A 199 32.77 21.57 14.95
N ILE A 200 33.07 20.55 15.74
CA ILE A 200 34.22 20.56 16.65
C ILE A 200 35.52 20.42 15.85
N ALA A 201 35.55 19.47 14.91
CA ALA A 201 36.73 19.17 14.09
C ALA A 201 37.16 20.34 13.19
N LEU A 202 36.21 21.15 12.73
CA LEU A 202 36.44 22.27 11.81
C LEU A 202 36.27 23.64 12.46
N ALA A 203 36.30 23.72 13.80
CA ALA A 203 36.01 24.94 14.55
C ALA A 203 36.93 26.12 14.17
N ASP A 204 38.19 25.84 13.87
CA ASP A 204 39.20 26.84 13.48
C ASP A 204 39.25 27.09 11.96
N THR A 205 38.44 26.37 11.18
CA THR A 205 38.42 26.44 9.70
C THR A 205 36.99 26.65 9.18
N PRO A 206 36.41 27.86 9.33
CA PRO A 206 35.03 28.14 8.92
C PRO A 206 34.74 27.86 7.45
N GLN A 207 35.74 28.03 6.56
CA GLN A 207 35.59 27.76 5.13
C GLN A 207 35.39 26.27 4.84
N LEU A 208 36.08 25.39 5.59
CA LEU A 208 35.90 23.94 5.46
C LEU A 208 34.55 23.50 6.04
N LEU A 209 34.07 24.16 7.10
CA LEU A 209 32.75 23.88 7.66
C LEU A 209 31.62 24.26 6.71
N GLU A 210 31.72 25.40 6.03
CA GLU A 210 30.78 25.81 4.97
C GLU A 210 30.86 24.86 3.76
N ALA A 211 32.08 24.44 3.38
CA ALA A 211 32.24 23.46 2.31
C ALA A 211 31.61 22.10 2.65
N LEU A 212 31.61 21.71 3.93
CA LEU A 212 30.95 20.49 4.40
C LEU A 212 29.42 20.62 4.45
N PHE A 213 28.91 21.75 4.94
CA PHE A 213 27.49 22.05 5.10
C PHE A 213 27.06 23.29 4.31
N PRO A 214 27.04 23.24 2.97
CA PRO A 214 26.75 24.43 2.16
C PRO A 214 25.30 24.91 2.38
N GLY A 215 25.15 26.19 2.73
CA GLY A 215 23.85 26.80 3.00
C GLY A 215 23.20 26.41 4.34
N GLY A 216 24.01 25.97 5.31
CA GLY A 216 23.59 25.61 6.68
C GLY A 216 23.34 26.78 7.62
#